data_AF-A0AAN6YRX8-F1
#
_entry.id   AF-A0AAN6YRX8-F1
#
_cell.length_a   1.000
_cell.length_b   1.000
_cell.length_c   1.000
_cell.angle_alpha   90.00
_cell.angle_beta   90.00
_cell.angle_gamma   90.00
#
_symmetry.space_group_name_H-M   'P 1'
#
loop_
_entity.id
_entity.type
_entity.pdbx_description
1 polymer ?
#
loop_
_entity_poly.entity_id
_entity_poly.type
_entity_poly.pdbx_seq_one_letter_code
_entity_poly.pdbx_strand_id
1 'polypeptide(L)'
;PRCRKCRNQSTLSEAGEGNKNGNKGRPYYKCNPCGNWITWADLQDCGGKDNRYCRCRQKTRTNICGENSKVPGKINYKCASGNCDFMDWE
;
A
#
# COMPACT_ATOMS: atom_id res chain seq x y z
N PRO A 1 -10.46 -2.45 2.18
CA PRO A 1 -10.59 -3.39 1.04
C PRO A 1 -10.69 -4.83 1.56
N ARG A 2 -11.36 -5.74 0.87
CA ARG A 2 -11.34 -7.16 1.27
C ARG A 2 -9.95 -7.75 1.04
N CYS A 3 -9.49 -8.62 1.93
CA CYS A 3 -8.22 -9.31 1.77
C CYS A 3 -8.22 -10.11 0.47
N ARG A 4 -7.20 -9.95 -0.38
CA ARG A 4 -7.12 -10.69 -1.65
C ARG A 4 -6.94 -12.20 -1.45
N LYS A 5 -6.35 -12.63 -0.32
CA LYS A 5 -6.10 -14.04 0.02
C LYS A 5 -7.34 -14.74 0.55
N CYS A 6 -7.96 -14.21 1.61
CA CYS A 6 -9.05 -14.89 2.33
C CYS A 6 -10.42 -14.22 2.18
N ARG A 7 -10.51 -13.11 1.42
CA ARG A 7 -11.74 -12.33 1.17
C ARG A 7 -12.41 -11.70 2.39
N ASN A 8 -11.89 -11.90 3.60
CA ASN A 8 -12.37 -11.22 4.81
C ASN A 8 -12.21 -9.71 4.73
N GLN A 9 -13.08 -9.00 5.45
CA GLN A 9 -13.03 -7.56 5.58
C GLN A 9 -11.73 -7.13 6.29
N SER A 10 -11.06 -6.10 5.75
CA SER A 10 -9.91 -5.50 6.41
C SER A 10 -10.33 -4.65 7.61
N THR A 11 -9.48 -4.58 8.62
CA THR A 11 -9.60 -3.62 9.71
C THR A 11 -8.70 -2.41 9.45
N LEU A 12 -9.16 -1.23 9.88
CA LEU A 12 -8.34 -0.03 9.94
C LEU A 12 -7.39 -0.13 11.14
N SER A 13 -6.16 0.36 10.97
CA SER A 13 -5.14 0.43 12.00
C SER A 13 -4.25 1.63 11.74
N GLU A 14 -3.45 2.03 12.72
CA GLU A 14 -2.51 3.14 12.60
C GLU A 14 -1.08 2.64 12.77
N ALA A 15 -0.16 3.21 11.99
CA ALA A 15 1.26 2.89 12.11
C ALA A 15 1.82 3.50 13.40
N GLY A 16 2.29 2.63 14.29
CA GLY A 16 2.74 3.03 15.62
C GLY A 16 3.96 3.95 15.63
N GLU A 17 4.16 4.57 16.79
CA GLU A 17 5.22 5.51 17.12
C GLU A 17 6.64 5.04 16.74
N GLY A 18 6.91 3.73 16.87
CA GLY A 18 8.21 3.14 16.54
C GLY A 18 8.46 2.87 15.06
N ASN A 19 7.62 3.34 14.13
CA ASN A 19 7.80 3.09 12.70
C ASN A 19 9.00 3.91 12.16
N LYS A 20 10.15 3.24 12.04
CA LYS A 20 11.42 3.82 11.56
C LYS A 20 11.40 4.26 10.08
N ASN A 21 10.37 3.88 9.32
CA ASN A 21 10.27 4.19 7.88
C ASN A 21 9.53 5.50 7.62
N GLY A 22 9.39 6.39 8.62
CA GLY A 22 8.73 7.69 8.46
C GLY A 22 7.21 7.62 8.24
N ASN A 23 6.59 6.47 8.51
CA ASN A 23 5.14 6.28 8.32
C ASN A 23 4.34 6.38 9.63
N LYS A 24 4.93 6.91 10.70
CA LYS A 24 4.27 7.10 12.00
C LYS A 24 2.94 7.84 11.82
N GLY A 25 1.89 7.36 12.50
CA GLY A 25 0.56 7.96 12.48
C GLY A 25 -0.24 7.72 11.20
N ARG A 26 0.36 7.09 10.17
CA ARG A 26 -0.37 6.83 8.92
C ARG A 26 -1.39 5.69 9.11
N PRO A 27 -2.65 5.89 8.68
CA PRO A 27 -3.66 4.85 8.76
C PRO A 27 -3.50 3.83 7.64
N TYR A 28 -3.68 2.54 7.93
CA TYR A 28 -3.61 1.45 6.96
C TYR A 28 -4.68 0.38 7.19
N TYR A 29 -4.98 -0.35 6.12
CA TYR A 29 -5.84 -1.52 6.16
C TYR A 29 -5.02 -2.79 6.29
N LYS A 30 -5.38 -3.65 7.23
CA LYS A 30 -4.81 -5.00 7.41
C LYS A 30 -5.87 -6.07 7.51
N CYS A 31 -5.51 -7.30 7.18
CA CYS A 31 -6.33 -8.47 7.37
C CYS A 31 -5.88 -9.22 8.62
N ASN A 32 -6.63 -9.13 9.72
CA ASN A 32 -6.29 -9.82 10.96
C ASN A 32 -6.16 -11.35 10.79
N PRO A 33 -7.08 -12.07 10.12
CA PRO A 33 -6.96 -13.51 9.93
C PRO A 33 -5.69 -13.96 9.18
N CYS A 34 -5.11 -13.09 8.34
CA CYS A 34 -3.92 -13.43 7.56
C CYS A 34 -2.66 -12.76 8.08
N GLY A 35 -2.75 -11.86 9.06
CA GLY A 35 -1.64 -10.98 9.46
C GLY A 35 -1.13 -10.04 8.36
N ASN A 36 -1.84 -9.93 7.23
CA ASN A 36 -1.34 -9.24 6.04
C ASN A 36 -1.73 -7.76 6.04
N TRP A 37 -0.75 -6.89 5.83
CA TRP A 37 -0.99 -5.52 5.39
C TRP A 37 -1.59 -5.52 3.97
N ILE A 38 -2.54 -4.62 3.69
CA ILE A 38 -3.22 -4.54 2.38
C ILE A 38 -2.88 -3.26 1.61
N THR A 39 -3.16 -2.10 2.21
CA THR A 39 -2.90 -0.79 1.61
C THR A 39 -2.98 0.30 2.68
N TRP A 40 -2.37 1.45 2.44
CA TRP A 40 -2.59 2.67 3.22
C TRP A 40 -4.02 3.18 3.02
N ALA A 41 -4.60 3.75 4.08
CA ALA A 41 -5.96 4.27 4.10
C ALA A 41 -6.04 5.79 3.82
N ASP A 42 -4.91 6.50 3.94
CA ASP A 42 -4.79 7.92 3.57
C ASP A 42 -4.67 8.10 2.05
N LEU A 43 -4.66 9.35 1.58
CA LEU A 43 -4.43 9.69 0.16
C LEU A 43 -2.97 10.09 -0.13
N GLN A 44 -2.07 9.98 0.84
CA GLN A 44 -0.68 10.36 0.66
C GLN A 44 -0.02 9.45 -0.39
N ASP A 45 0.78 10.05 -1.27
CA ASP A 45 1.46 9.37 -2.39
C ASP A 45 0.51 8.84 -3.49
N CYS A 46 -0.80 9.14 -3.42
CA CYS A 46 -1.76 8.77 -4.46
C CYS A 46 -1.63 9.70 -5.68
N GLY A 47 -1.71 9.11 -6.87
CA GLY A 47 -1.55 9.81 -8.15
C GLY A 47 -0.38 9.31 -8.96
N GLY A 48 0.63 8.66 -8.34
CA GLY A 48 1.77 8.07 -9.05
C GLY A 48 2.49 9.06 -9.98
N LYS A 49 3.39 8.55 -10.82
CA LYS A 49 3.89 9.29 -11.98
C LYS A 49 2.83 9.22 -13.09
N ASP A 50 2.63 10.33 -13.79
CA ASP A 50 1.70 10.47 -14.94
C ASP A 50 0.22 10.15 -14.66
N ASN A 51 -0.25 10.16 -13.41
CA ASN A 51 -1.63 9.76 -13.08
C ASN A 51 -1.98 8.33 -13.55
N ARG A 52 -1.02 7.39 -13.46
CA ARG A 52 -1.26 5.98 -13.83
C ARG A 52 -2.45 5.39 -13.07
N TYR A 53 -3.23 4.56 -13.78
CA TYR A 53 -4.36 3.83 -13.24
C TYR A 53 -4.03 2.34 -13.10
N CYS A 54 -4.50 1.73 -11.99
CA CYS A 54 -4.42 0.29 -11.78
C CYS A 54 -5.57 -0.46 -12.47
N ARG A 55 -5.61 -1.80 -12.36
CA ARG A 55 -6.68 -2.65 -12.91
C ARG A 55 -8.09 -2.32 -12.39
N CYS A 56 -8.19 -1.67 -11.22
CA CYS A 56 -9.45 -1.19 -10.68
C CYS A 56 -9.93 0.14 -11.30
N ARG A 57 -9.19 0.70 -12.28
CA ARG A 57 -9.40 2.05 -12.82
C ARG A 57 -9.34 3.14 -11.73
N GLN A 58 -8.51 2.90 -10.71
CA GLN A 58 -8.23 3.85 -9.63
C GLN A 58 -6.78 4.33 -9.76
N LYS A 59 -6.48 5.54 -9.25
CA LYS A 59 -5.12 6.06 -9.18
C LYS A 59 -4.19 5.05 -8.49
N THR A 60 -2.94 5.00 -8.94
CA THR A 60 -1.88 4.26 -8.25
C THR A 60 -1.34 5.06 -7.07
N ARG A 61 -0.54 4.40 -6.24
CA ARG A 61 0.22 5.00 -5.14
C ARG A 61 1.71 4.73 -5.34
N THR A 62 2.51 5.78 -5.20
CA THR A 62 3.97 5.66 -5.21
C THR A 62 4.45 4.94 -3.95
N ASN A 63 5.35 3.99 -4.12
CA ASN A 63 5.99 3.26 -3.03
C ASN A 63 7.49 3.22 -3.27
N ILE A 64 8.26 3.62 -2.26
CA ILE A 64 9.71 3.50 -2.24
C ILE A 64 10.05 2.19 -1.52
N CYS A 65 10.87 1.36 -2.15
CA CYS A 65 11.32 0.10 -1.55
C CYS A 65 12.23 0.39 -0.35
N GLY A 66 11.88 -0.15 0.81
CA GLY A 66 12.64 0.03 2.04
C GLY A 66 14.05 -0.57 1.96
N GLU A 67 14.89 -0.18 2.91
CA GLU A 67 16.32 -0.55 2.97
C GLU A 67 16.55 -2.06 3.03
N ASN A 68 15.64 -2.81 3.66
CA ASN A 68 15.74 -4.27 3.77
C ASN A 68 15.18 -5.03 2.54
N SER A 69 14.82 -4.33 1.46
CA SER A 69 14.33 -4.99 0.23
C SER A 69 15.47 -5.45 -0.67
N LYS A 70 15.18 -6.31 -1.65
CA LYS A 70 16.17 -6.71 -2.68
C LYS A 70 16.60 -5.55 -3.60
N VAL A 71 15.83 -4.46 -3.62
CA VAL A 71 16.04 -3.30 -4.49
C VAL A 71 15.81 -1.98 -3.71
N PRO A 72 16.64 -1.67 -2.71
CA PRO A 72 16.46 -0.50 -1.85
C PRO A 72 16.35 0.81 -2.65
N GLY A 73 15.46 1.70 -2.23
CA GLY A 73 15.27 3.01 -2.85
C GLY A 73 14.55 3.00 -4.21
N LYS A 74 14.31 1.84 -4.82
CA LYS A 74 13.57 1.75 -6.09
C LYS A 74 12.10 2.10 -5.91
N ILE A 75 11.56 2.82 -6.88
CA ILE A 75 10.17 3.27 -6.91
C ILE A 75 9.33 2.25 -7.68
N ASN A 76 8.20 1.85 -7.09
CA ASN A 76 7.13 1.18 -7.79
C ASN A 76 5.78 1.83 -7.49
N TYR A 77 4.83 1.62 -8.38
CA TYR A 77 3.46 2.10 -8.30
C TYR A 77 2.53 0.93 -8.02
N LYS A 78 1.72 1.02 -6.97
CA LYS A 78 0.77 -0.03 -6.58
C LYS A 78 -0.66 0.46 -6.66
N CYS A 79 -1.62 -0.46 -6.66
CA CYS A 79 -3.03 -0.11 -6.49
C CYS A 79 -3.27 0.66 -5.17
N ALA A 80 -3.70 1.92 -5.24
CA ALA A 80 -3.91 2.75 -4.03
C ALA A 80 -5.02 2.22 -3.12
N SER A 81 -6.05 1.58 -3.71
CA SER A 81 -7.17 1.01 -2.98
C SER A 81 -6.90 -0.39 -2.42
N GLY A 82 -5.79 -1.03 -2.78
CA GLY A 82 -5.46 -2.40 -2.37
C GLY A 82 -6.39 -3.49 -2.94
N ASN A 83 -7.33 -3.15 -3.83
CA ASN A 83 -8.31 -4.10 -4.38
C ASN A 83 -7.72 -5.03 -5.46
N CYS A 84 -6.65 -4.61 -6.14
CA CYS A 84 -5.91 -5.48 -7.08
C CYS A 84 -4.43 -5.54 -6.71
N ASP A 85 -3.76 -6.49 -7.33
CA ASP A 85 -2.33 -6.80 -7.24
C ASP A 85 -1.47 -5.99 -8.22
N PHE A 86 -2.02 -4.95 -8.86
CA PHE A 86 -1.27 -4.11 -9.79
C PHE A 86 0.02 -3.58 -9.14
N MET A 87 1.12 -3.78 -9.86
CA MET A 87 2.44 -3.26 -9.57
C MET A 87 3.11 -2.92 -10.89
N ASP A 88 3.75 -1.76 -10.93
CA ASP A 88 4.56 -1.30 -12.05
C ASP A 88 5.79 -0.58 -11.50
N TRP A 89 6.90 -0.58 -12.23
CA TRP A 89 8.16 0.05 -11.78
C TRP A 89 8.39 1.36 -12.53
N GLU A 90 9.13 2.28 -11.88
CA GLU A 90 9.68 3.44 -12.57
C GLU A 90 10.88 3.06 -13.45
#